data_AF-I4YK54-F1
#
_entry.id   AF-I4YK54-F1
#
_cell.length_a   1.000
_cell.length_b   1.000
_cell.length_c   1.000
_cell.angle_alpha   90.00
_cell.angle_beta   90.00
_cell.angle_gamma   90.00
#
_symmetry.space_group_name_H-M   'P 1'
#
loop_
_entity.id
_entity.type
_entity.pdbx_description
1 polymer ?
#
loop_
_entity_poly.entity_id
_entity_poly.type
_entity_poly.pdbx_seq_one_letter_code
_entity_poly.pdbx_strand_id
1 'polypeptide(L)' 'MIQEQGRLSWQKAVKYGRRSLSEVAMMRYKTVMGRRLHARSLPPQKTEAAAGCKIVNVMTRLGMPVYHRIT' A
#
# COMPACT_ATOMS: atom_id res chain seq x y z
N MET A 1 -1.79 24.51 -15.92
CA MET A 1 -2.30 23.45 -15.01
C MET A 1 -2.11 23.75 -13.51
N ILE A 2 -0.90 23.81 -12.94
CA ILE A 2 -0.74 24.15 -11.49
C ILE A 2 -1.18 25.60 -11.20
N GLN A 3 -0.76 26.56 -12.04
CA GLN A 3 -1.14 27.98 -11.91
C GLN A 3 -2.66 28.22 -12.07
N GLU A 4 -3.36 27.36 -12.82
CA GLU A 4 -4.78 27.55 -13.15
C GLU A 4 -5.72 26.71 -12.28
N GLN A 5 -5.32 25.49 -11.89
CA GLN A 5 -6.19 24.51 -11.21
C GLN A 5 -5.69 24.18 -9.79
N GLY A 6 -4.54 24.73 -9.40
CA GLY A 6 -3.90 24.48 -8.12
C GLY A 6 -3.11 23.16 -8.06
N ARG A 7 -2.20 23.09 -7.09
CA ARG A 7 -1.31 21.94 -6.86
C ARG A 7 -2.08 20.63 -6.58
N LEU A 8 -3.15 20.69 -5.78
CA LEU A 8 -3.91 19.48 -5.40
C LEU A 8 -4.61 18.83 -6.60
N SER A 9 -5.21 19.63 -7.47
CA SER A 9 -5.86 19.14 -8.70
C SER A 9 -4.85 18.52 -9.65
N TRP A 10 -3.69 19.17 -9.83
CA TRP A 10 -2.58 18.61 -10.60
C TRP A 10 -2.08 17.28 -10.01
N GLN A 11 -1.86 17.20 -8.69
CA GLN A 11 -1.40 15.97 -8.03
C GLN A 11 -2.39 14.81 -8.23
N LYS A 12 -3.70 15.08 -8.18
CA LYS A 12 -4.75 14.10 -8.47
C LYS A 12 -4.69 13.66 -9.93
N ALA A 13 -4.59 14.59 -10.87
CA ALA A 13 -4.54 14.30 -12.30
C ALA A 13 -3.36 13.39 -12.67
N VAL A 14 -2.18 13.66 -12.11
CA VAL A 14 -0.96 12.88 -12.41
C VAL A 14 -0.74 11.69 -11.48
N LYS A 15 -1.65 11.42 -10.54
CA LYS A 15 -1.53 10.36 -9.52
C LYS A 15 -0.19 10.40 -8.76
N TYR A 16 0.28 11.60 -8.44
CA TYR A 16 1.62 11.86 -7.88
C TYR A 16 1.95 10.98 -6.66
N GLY A 17 0.96 10.71 -5.80
CA GLY A 17 1.13 9.92 -4.57
C GLY A 17 1.24 8.40 -4.75
N ARG A 18 1.03 7.85 -5.97
CA ARG A 18 0.95 6.40 -6.17
C ARG A 18 2.23 5.66 -5.78
N ARG A 19 3.40 6.25 -6.06
CA ARG A 19 4.70 5.67 -5.69
C ARG A 19 4.88 5.61 -4.18
N SER A 20 4.60 6.73 -3.50
CA SER A 20 4.70 6.81 -2.04
C SER A 20 3.80 5.78 -1.35
N LEU A 21 2.58 5.55 -1.85
CA LEU A 21 1.69 4.51 -1.33
C LEU A 21 2.29 3.10 -1.46
N SER A 22 2.88 2.78 -2.61
CA SER A 22 3.55 1.48 -2.83
C SER A 22 4.78 1.30 -1.94
N GLU A 23 5.57 2.35 -1.74
CA GLU A 23 6.75 2.32 -0.85
C GLU A 23 6.34 2.09 0.61
N VAL A 24 5.29 2.78 1.07
CA VAL A 24 4.72 2.57 2.41
C VAL A 24 4.15 1.16 2.55
N ALA A 25 3.45 0.64 1.54
CA ALA A 25 2.95 -0.74 1.58
C ALA A 25 4.09 -1.76 1.70
N MET A 26 5.20 -1.56 0.98
CA MET A 26 6.38 -2.42 1.05
C MET A 26 7.12 -2.30 2.40
N MET A 27 7.21 -1.09 2.95
CA MET A 27 7.76 -0.86 4.30
C MET A 27 6.95 -1.65 5.33
N ARG A 28 5.62 -1.53 5.31
CA ARG A 28 4.73 -2.26 6.22
C ARG A 28 4.84 -3.77 6.07
N TYR A 29 4.92 -4.26 4.83
CA TYR A 29 5.16 -5.68 4.56
C TYR A 29 6.43 -6.17 5.27
N LYS A 30 7.56 -5.48 5.09
CA LYS A 30 8.84 -5.88 5.68
C LYS A 30 8.87 -5.78 7.21
N THR A 31 8.13 -4.83 7.77
CA THR A 31 8.01 -4.66 9.23
C THR A 31 7.17 -5.78 9.86
N VAL A 32 6.08 -6.20 9.22
CA VAL A 32 5.15 -7.19 9.77
C VAL A 32 5.57 -8.63 9.45
N MET A 33 5.90 -8.91 8.19
CA MET A 33 6.22 -10.26 7.72
C MET A 33 7.72 -10.60 7.88
N GLY A 34 8.56 -9.59 8.07
CA GLY A 34 10.01 -9.73 8.10
C GLY A 34 10.70 -9.43 6.76
N ARG A 35 12.03 -9.42 6.80
CA ARG A 35 12.89 -8.96 5.69
C ARG A 35 13.19 -10.02 4.64
N ARG A 36 12.81 -11.29 4.86
CA ARG A 36 13.18 -12.44 4.03
C ARG A 36 11.96 -13.32 3.78
N LEU A 37 11.98 -14.04 2.66
CA LEU A 37 11.04 -15.12 2.37
C LEU A 37 11.65 -16.44 2.84
N HIS A 38 10.82 -17.32 3.40
CA HIS A 38 11.23 -18.61 3.91
C HIS A 38 11.29 -19.68 2.83
N ALA A 39 10.45 -19.58 1.80
CA ALA A 39 10.42 -20.51 0.70
C ALA A 39 11.75 -20.48 -0.09
N ARG A 40 12.25 -21.67 -0.46
CA ARG A 40 13.55 -21.84 -1.13
C ARG A 40 13.48 -21.84 -2.65
N SER A 41 12.29 -21.89 -3.24
CA SER A 41 12.09 -21.84 -4.68
C SER A 41 11.09 -20.76 -5.07
N LEU A 42 11.18 -20.27 -6.31
CA LEU A 42 10.41 -19.12 -6.77
C LEU A 42 8.88 -19.33 -6.71
N PRO A 43 8.31 -20.48 -7.10
CA PRO A 43 6.86 -20.68 -7.02
C PRO A 43 6.29 -20.52 -5.60
N PRO A 44 6.80 -21.20 -4.55
CA PRO A 44 6.33 -20.99 -3.19
C PRO A 44 6.67 -19.60 -2.63
N GLN A 45 7.76 -18.95 -3.07
CA GLN A 45 8.05 -17.55 -2.70
C GLN A 45 6.96 -16.59 -3.20
N LYS A 46 6.43 -16.80 -4.42
CA LYS A 46 5.32 -16.01 -4.94
C LYS A 46 4.06 -16.18 -4.09
N THR A 47 3.76 -17.43 -3.70
CA THR A 47 2.63 -17.74 -2.83
C THR A 47 2.79 -17.12 -1.45
N GLU A 48 3.97 -17.22 -0.85
CA GLU A 48 4.32 -16.61 0.43
C GLU A 48 4.14 -15.09 0.40
N ALA A 49 4.68 -14.43 -0.63
CA ALA A 49 4.54 -12.99 -0.81
C ALA A 49 3.07 -12.56 -1.01
N ALA A 50 2.29 -13.31 -1.80
CA ALA A 50 0.87 -13.03 -2.01
C ALA A 50 0.07 -13.17 -0.71
N ALA A 51 0.34 -14.21 0.08
CA ALA A 51 -0.27 -14.42 1.39
C ALA A 51 0.10 -13.28 2.36
N GLY A 52 1.38 -12.89 2.42
CA GLY A 52 1.84 -11.78 3.26
C GLY A 52 1.17 -10.44 2.90
N CYS A 53 1.02 -10.14 1.61
CA CYS A 53 0.28 -8.96 1.15
C CYS A 53 -1.19 -9.00 1.62
N LYS A 54 -1.84 -10.17 1.54
CA LYS A 54 -3.23 -10.34 2.02
C LYS A 54 -3.34 -10.12 3.53
N ILE A 55 -2.40 -10.64 4.32
CA ILE A 55 -2.34 -10.45 5.77
C ILE A 55 -2.24 -8.95 6.10
N VAL A 56 -1.29 -8.23 5.49
CA VAL A 56 -1.13 -6.78 5.75
C VAL A 56 -2.40 -6.00 5.37
N ASN A 57 -3.05 -6.35 4.27
CA ASN A 57 -4.32 -5.72 3.88
C ASN A 57 -5.44 -5.98 4.90
N VAL A 58 -5.55 -7.20 5.43
CA VAL A 58 -6.52 -7.54 6.47
C VAL A 58 -6.23 -6.75 7.75
N MET A 59 -4.98 -6.74 8.22
CA MET A 59 -4.57 -5.95 9.40
C MET A 59 -4.87 -4.46 9.23
N THR A 60 -4.65 -3.92 8.02
CA THR A 60 -4.99 -2.53 7.70
C THR A 60 -6.49 -2.28 7.90
N ARG A 61 -7.35 -3.13 7.35
CA ARG A 61 -8.81 -2.97 7.46
C ARG A 61 -9.28 -3.07 8.90
N LEU A 62 -8.66 -3.92 9.72
CA LEU A 62 -9.03 -4.10 11.13
C LEU A 62 -8.62 -2.90 12.00
N GLY A 63 -7.49 -2.24 11.71
CA GLY A 63 -6.99 -1.11 12.49
C GLY A 63 -7.40 0.28 11.99
N MET A 64 -8.08 0.38 10.84
CA MET A 64 -8.41 1.66 10.22
C MET A 64 -9.76 2.18 10.70
N PRO A 65 -9.86 3.40 11.26
CA PRO A 65 -11.13 3.99 11.63
C PRO A 65 -11.99 4.22 10.38
N VAL A 66 -13.28 3.88 10.46
CA VAL A 66 -14.24 4.13 9.39
C VAL A 66 -14.72 5.58 9.52
N TYR A 67 -14.28 6.44 8.60
CA TYR A 67 -14.78 7.81 8.50
C TYR A 67 -15.93 7.88 7.50
N HIS A 68 -17.11 8.28 7.96
CA HIS A 68 -18.25 8.58 7.12
C HIS A 68 -18.53 10.09 7.15
N ARG A 69 -18.65 10.70 5.97
CA ARG A 69 -19.09 12.09 5.85
C ARG A 69 -20.58 12.13 6.18
N ILE A 70 -20.94 12.82 7.27
CA ILE A 70 -22.34 13.11 7.57
C ILE A 70 -22.81 14.09 6.49
N THR A 71 -23.89 13.73 5.80
CA THR A 71 -24.51 14.53 4.75
C THR A 71 -25.78 15.15 5.30
#